data_AF-A0A8I0SVG8-F1
#
_entry.id   AF-A0A8I0SVG8-F1
#
_cell.length_a   1.000
_cell.length_b   1.000
_cell.length_c   1.000
_cell.angle_alpha   90.00
_cell.angle_beta   90.00
_cell.angle_gamma   90.00
#
_symmetry.space_group_name_H-M   'P 1'
#
loop_
_entity.id
_entity.type
_entity.pdbx_description
1 polymer ?
#
loop_
_entity_poly.entity_id
_entity_poly.type
_entity_poly.pdbx_seq_one_letter_code
_entity_poly.pdbx_strand_id
1 'polypeptide(L)'
;MCEHHHAAKHILCSQCDMLVALPHLEHGQKAACPRCGTTLTVMWDAPRQRPTAYALVALFMLLLSNLFPFVNMNVAGVSSEVTLMEIPGVLFSEDYASLGTFFLLFVQLVPAFCLLTILLLVNRVQMPGRLKAQLARILFQLKSWGMAEIFLAGVLVSFVKLMAYGDIGVGSSFIPWCFFCILQLRAFQCVDRRWLWDDIAPMPVIKQTLTPGVPGIRQGLRSCSCCTAILPADEHLCPRCETKGYVRRRNSLQWTLALLFTSIMLYLPANILPIMITDLLGSKLPSTILEGVVLIWSEGSYPVAAVIFIASIMVPTLKMIAIAWLCWDAKGHGKRDSERMHLIYEVVEFVGRWSMIDVFVIAVLSALVRMGGLMNIYPAMGALMFALVVIMTMFSAMTFDPRLSWDREPEPGHEES
;
A
#
# COMPACT_ATOMS: atom_id res chain seq x y z
N MET A 1 29.50 -8.29 -31.16
CA MET A 1 29.10 -7.49 -29.98
C MET A 1 27.56 -7.36 -29.84
N CYS A 2 26.74 -8.24 -30.44
CA CYS A 2 25.33 -7.94 -30.74
C CYS A 2 24.31 -9.03 -30.33
N GLU A 3 24.33 -9.56 -29.10
CA GLU A 3 23.27 -10.49 -28.63
C GLU A 3 22.58 -10.07 -27.32
N HIS A 4 23.15 -9.13 -26.56
CA HIS A 4 22.58 -8.70 -25.27
C HIS A 4 21.34 -7.77 -25.38
N HIS A 5 20.92 -7.37 -26.59
CA HIS A 5 19.83 -6.39 -26.78
C HIS A 5 18.42 -6.99 -26.92
N HIS A 6 18.25 -8.28 -27.20
CA HIS A 6 16.92 -8.84 -27.49
C HIS A 6 16.05 -9.05 -26.24
N ALA A 7 16.64 -9.41 -25.10
CA ALA A 7 15.91 -9.59 -23.84
C ALA A 7 15.45 -8.25 -23.21
N ALA A 8 16.18 -7.17 -23.48
CA ALA A 8 15.86 -5.83 -22.96
C ALA A 8 14.61 -5.20 -23.62
N LYS A 9 14.21 -5.70 -24.80
CA LYS A 9 13.08 -5.17 -25.57
C LYS A 9 11.75 -5.88 -25.29
N HIS A 10 11.72 -6.90 -24.43
CA HIS A 10 10.49 -7.65 -24.15
C HIS A 10 10.18 -7.65 -22.66
N ILE A 11 8.88 -7.58 -22.34
CA ILE A 11 8.39 -7.65 -20.96
C ILE A 11 7.12 -8.50 -20.91
N LEU A 12 7.03 -9.35 -19.89
CA LEU A 12 5.79 -10.04 -19.55
C LEU A 12 4.99 -9.17 -18.60
N CYS A 13 3.74 -8.87 -18.95
CA CYS A 13 2.83 -8.13 -18.08
C CYS A 13 2.60 -8.90 -16.78
N SER A 14 2.76 -8.24 -15.62
CA SER A 14 2.53 -8.87 -14.32
C SER A 14 1.05 -9.15 -14.03
N GLN A 15 0.13 -8.53 -14.76
CA GLN A 15 -1.32 -8.58 -14.53
C GLN A 15 -2.05 -9.57 -15.46
N CYS A 16 -1.76 -9.54 -16.76
CA CYS A 16 -2.42 -10.39 -17.77
C CYS A 16 -1.50 -11.42 -18.46
N ASP A 17 -0.22 -11.49 -18.06
CA ASP A 17 0.80 -12.41 -18.59
C ASP A 17 1.16 -12.25 -20.08
N MET A 18 0.62 -11.25 -20.77
CA MET A 18 0.93 -10.98 -22.18
C MET A 18 2.39 -10.57 -22.35
N LEU A 19 3.07 -11.18 -23.33
CA LEU A 19 4.40 -10.76 -23.74
C LEU A 19 4.28 -9.55 -24.68
N VAL A 20 4.93 -8.45 -24.30
CA VAL A 20 4.90 -7.18 -25.03
C VAL A 20 6.31 -6.82 -25.46
N ALA A 21 6.47 -6.49 -26.75
CA ALA A 21 7.67 -5.84 -27.25
C ALA A 21 7.61 -4.35 -26.91
N LEU A 22 8.59 -3.86 -26.16
CA LEU A 22 8.70 -2.46 -25.77
C LEU A 22 9.15 -1.62 -26.97
N PRO A 23 8.41 -0.55 -27.32
CA PRO A 23 8.90 0.42 -28.28
C PRO A 23 10.11 1.16 -27.71
N HIS A 24 10.83 1.89 -28.57
CA HIS A 24 11.82 2.84 -28.08
C HIS A 24 11.07 3.95 -27.32
N LEU A 25 11.32 4.06 -26.01
CA LEU A 25 10.73 5.07 -25.17
C LEU A 25 11.68 6.26 -25.09
N GLU A 26 11.15 7.46 -25.29
CA GLU A 26 11.85 8.70 -24.98
C GLU A 26 11.66 9.07 -23.50
N HIS A 27 12.43 10.04 -23.03
CA HIS A 27 12.30 10.49 -21.65
C HIS A 27 10.90 11.08 -21.37
N GLY A 28 10.32 10.70 -20.23
CA GLY A 28 8.97 11.08 -19.83
C GLY A 28 7.86 10.18 -20.41
N GLN A 29 8.19 9.22 -21.28
CA GLN A 29 7.21 8.28 -21.84
C GLN A 29 7.03 7.05 -20.95
N LYS A 30 5.83 6.46 -21.00
CA LYS A 30 5.47 5.22 -20.32
C LYS A 30 4.98 4.17 -21.33
N ALA A 31 5.34 2.91 -21.12
CA ALA A 31 4.76 1.79 -21.86
C ALA A 31 3.61 1.18 -21.06
N ALA A 32 2.46 0.98 -21.71
CA ALA A 32 1.31 0.28 -21.14
C ALA A 32 1.05 -1.04 -21.88
N CYS A 33 0.47 -2.01 -21.18
CA CYS A 33 0.06 -3.27 -21.79
C CYS A 33 -1.16 -3.04 -22.70
N PRO A 34 -1.14 -3.51 -23.96
CA PRO A 34 -2.26 -3.31 -24.88
C PRO A 34 -3.51 -4.12 -24.50
N ARG A 35 -3.38 -5.18 -23.68
CA ARG A 35 -4.51 -6.02 -23.26
C ARG A 35 -5.21 -5.51 -22.00
N CYS A 36 -4.45 -5.14 -20.97
CA CYS A 36 -5.01 -4.79 -19.66
C CYS A 36 -4.75 -3.34 -19.24
N GLY A 37 -4.04 -2.53 -20.03
CA GLY A 37 -3.75 -1.13 -19.72
C GLY A 37 -2.70 -0.90 -18.62
N THR A 38 -2.24 -1.94 -17.91
CA THR A 38 -1.25 -1.82 -16.84
C THR A 38 0.06 -1.21 -17.34
N THR A 39 0.64 -0.28 -16.58
CA THR A 39 1.95 0.32 -16.90
C THR A 39 3.07 -0.72 -16.71
N LEU A 40 3.84 -0.95 -17.76
CA LEU A 40 4.91 -1.96 -17.83
C LEU A 40 6.26 -1.41 -17.38
N THR A 41 6.62 -0.23 -17.88
CA THR A 41 7.86 0.48 -17.53
C THR A 41 7.69 1.97 -17.85
N VAL A 42 8.44 2.82 -17.14
CA VAL A 42 8.46 4.27 -17.33
C VAL A 42 9.90 4.73 -17.47
N MET A 43 10.19 5.53 -18.50
CA MET A 43 11.50 6.12 -18.68
C MET A 43 11.54 7.53 -18.08
N TRP A 44 12.18 7.66 -16.92
CA TRP A 44 12.31 8.94 -16.23
C TRP A 44 13.54 9.72 -16.69
N ASP A 45 13.40 11.04 -16.86
CA ASP A 45 14.54 11.96 -16.99
C ASP A 45 15.46 11.86 -15.77
N ALA A 46 16.78 11.86 -16.03
CA ALA A 46 17.81 11.86 -14.99
C ALA A 46 17.51 10.84 -13.86
N PRO A 47 17.44 9.53 -14.19
CA PRO A 47 16.92 8.48 -13.31
C PRO A 47 17.75 8.26 -12.03
N ARG A 48 18.93 8.89 -11.94
CA ARG A 48 19.73 8.93 -10.70
C ARG A 48 19.52 10.20 -9.89
N GLN A 49 19.56 11.37 -10.53
CA GLN A 49 19.54 12.65 -9.82
C GLN A 49 18.19 12.93 -9.18
N ARG A 50 17.08 12.68 -9.89
CA ARG A 50 15.73 12.97 -9.36
C ARG A 50 15.39 12.11 -8.14
N PRO A 51 15.51 10.76 -8.16
CA PRO A 51 15.26 9.95 -6.97
C PRO A 51 16.15 10.31 -5.79
N THR A 52 17.44 10.60 -6.04
CA THR A 52 18.37 11.01 -4.99
C THR A 52 17.97 12.34 -4.36
N ALA A 53 17.62 13.35 -5.16
CA ALA A 53 17.18 14.64 -4.65
C ALA A 53 15.89 14.51 -3.83
N TYR A 54 14.88 13.81 -4.36
CA TYR A 54 13.62 13.61 -3.65
C TYR A 54 13.82 12.83 -2.35
N ALA A 55 14.64 11.77 -2.36
CA ALA A 55 14.87 10.96 -1.16
C ALA A 55 15.64 11.71 -0.07
N LEU A 56 16.64 12.52 -0.44
CA LEU A 56 17.40 13.32 0.51
C LEU A 56 16.53 14.40 1.15
N VAL A 57 15.79 15.17 0.33
CA VAL A 57 14.88 16.21 0.86
C VAL A 57 13.75 15.58 1.67
N ALA A 58 13.19 14.43 1.25
CA ALA A 58 12.18 13.72 2.03
C ALA A 58 12.72 13.28 3.40
N LEU A 59 13.92 12.70 3.49
CA LEU A 59 14.52 12.33 4.78
C LEU A 59 14.77 13.55 5.68
N PHE A 60 15.20 14.66 5.08
CA PHE A 60 15.36 15.91 5.83
C PHE A 60 14.02 16.46 6.33
N MET A 61 12.97 16.44 5.51
CA MET A 61 11.61 16.83 5.91
C MET A 61 11.04 15.91 6.98
N LEU A 62 11.32 14.61 6.92
CA LEU A 62 10.98 13.65 7.97
C LEU A 62 11.70 13.96 9.28
N LEU A 63 12.97 14.37 9.23
CA LEU A 63 13.67 14.81 10.43
C LEU A 63 13.00 16.05 11.03
N LEU A 64 12.74 17.07 10.22
CA LEU A 64 12.07 18.30 10.67
C LEU A 64 10.66 18.03 11.22
N SER A 65 9.90 17.10 10.62
CA SER A 65 8.55 16.76 11.11
C SER A 65 8.55 16.16 12.52
N ASN A 66 9.68 15.59 12.96
CA ASN A 66 9.82 14.97 14.27
C ASN A 66 10.41 15.90 15.35
N LEU A 67 10.96 17.06 14.97
CA LEU A 67 11.63 17.97 15.90
C LEU A 67 10.73 19.05 16.48
N PHE A 68 9.59 19.34 15.86
CA PHE A 68 8.71 20.44 16.26
C PHE A 68 7.26 19.96 16.51
N PRO A 69 6.44 20.76 17.22
CA PRO A 69 5.02 20.48 17.43
C PRO A 69 4.27 20.24 16.12
N PHE A 70 3.46 19.19 16.10
CA PHE A 70 2.72 18.75 14.91
C PHE A 70 1.32 19.35 14.88
N VAL A 71 0.60 19.28 15.98
CA VAL A 71 -0.76 19.83 16.12
C VAL A 71 -0.88 20.49 17.49
N ASN A 72 -1.54 21.64 17.50
CA ASN A 72 -1.85 22.37 18.71
C ASN A 72 -3.37 22.37 18.89
N MET A 73 -3.84 22.17 20.11
CA MET A 73 -5.27 22.19 20.42
C MET A 73 -5.51 23.14 21.58
N ASN A 74 -6.44 24.07 21.43
CA ASN A 74 -6.84 24.97 22.50
C ASN A 74 -8.32 24.74 22.83
N VAL A 75 -8.59 24.31 24.06
CA VAL A 75 -9.95 24.11 24.56
C VAL A 75 -10.05 24.76 25.92
N ALA A 76 -11.04 25.64 26.10
CA ALA A 76 -11.32 26.30 27.36
C ALA A 76 -10.10 27.01 28.01
N GLY A 77 -9.16 27.51 27.18
CA GLY A 77 -7.97 28.23 27.63
C GLY A 77 -6.77 27.34 27.97
N VAL A 78 -6.88 26.02 27.83
CA VAL A 78 -5.76 25.08 27.96
C VAL A 78 -5.24 24.73 26.57
N SER A 79 -4.00 25.11 26.29
CA SER A 79 -3.27 24.73 25.08
C SER A 79 -2.52 23.41 25.31
N SER A 80 -2.80 22.41 24.47
CA SER A 80 -2.02 21.17 24.37
C SER A 80 -1.29 21.15 23.02
N GLU A 81 0.02 20.94 23.06
CA GLU A 81 0.82 20.72 21.85
C GLU A 81 1.21 19.24 21.78
N VAL A 82 1.06 18.65 20.59
CA VAL A 82 1.39 17.24 20.36
C VAL A 82 2.38 17.15 19.21
N THR A 83 3.50 16.49 19.46
CA THR A 83 4.52 16.12 18.48
C THR A 83 4.20 14.79 17.81
N LEU A 84 4.79 14.53 16.64
CA LEU A 84 4.53 13.30 15.89
C LEU A 84 4.94 12.03 16.67
N MET A 85 6.01 12.11 17.47
CA MET A 85 6.53 10.99 18.26
C MET A 85 5.77 10.78 19.58
N GLU A 86 5.05 11.78 20.07
CA GLU A 86 4.16 11.61 21.22
C GLU A 86 2.95 10.75 20.90
N ILE A 87 2.46 10.75 19.65
CA ILE A 87 1.32 9.92 19.22
C ILE A 87 1.53 8.43 19.59
N PRO A 88 2.61 7.76 19.13
CA PRO A 88 2.89 6.39 19.56
C PRO A 88 3.26 6.31 21.04
N GLY A 89 3.89 7.35 21.63
CA GLY A 89 4.20 7.40 23.06
C GLY A 89 2.96 7.24 23.94
N VAL A 90 1.87 7.95 23.61
CA VAL A 90 0.57 7.83 24.28
C VAL A 90 0.01 6.41 24.13
N LEU A 91 0.06 5.85 22.92
CA LEU A 91 -0.42 4.49 22.65
C LEU A 91 0.34 3.43 23.45
N PHE A 92 1.64 3.62 23.68
CA PHE A 92 2.45 2.72 24.51
C PHE A 92 2.13 2.82 25.99
N SER A 93 1.87 4.03 26.50
CA SER A 93 1.55 4.22 27.92
C SER A 93 0.19 3.65 28.33
N GLU A 94 -0.73 3.51 27.38
CA GLU A 94 -2.13 3.14 27.62
C GLU A 94 -2.45 1.69 27.25
N ASP A 95 -1.47 0.77 27.31
CA ASP A 95 -1.58 -0.66 26.96
C ASP A 95 -1.91 -1.00 25.48
N TYR A 96 -1.97 0.00 24.59
CA TYR A 96 -2.22 -0.19 23.14
C TYR A 96 -0.92 -0.21 22.32
N ALA A 97 0.10 -0.90 22.83
CA ALA A 97 1.44 -0.93 22.25
C ALA A 97 1.49 -1.45 20.80
N SER A 98 0.59 -2.35 20.43
CA SER A 98 0.47 -2.87 19.07
C SER A 98 0.12 -1.78 18.04
N LEU A 99 -0.82 -0.89 18.37
CA LEU A 99 -1.19 0.23 17.50
C LEU A 99 -0.05 1.25 17.39
N GLY A 100 0.61 1.57 18.51
CA GLY A 100 1.81 2.42 18.52
C GLY A 100 2.95 1.83 17.68
N THR A 101 3.11 0.50 17.72
CA THR A 101 4.10 -0.22 16.89
C THR A 101 3.77 -0.14 15.42
N PHE A 102 2.50 -0.31 15.02
CA PHE A 102 2.08 -0.15 13.61
C PHE A 102 2.33 1.26 13.11
N PHE A 103 2.05 2.26 13.94
CA PHE A 103 2.36 3.65 13.63
C PHE A 103 3.85 3.84 13.35
N LEU A 104 4.72 3.49 14.32
CA LEU A 104 6.16 3.64 14.16
C LEU A 104 6.69 2.86 12.96
N LEU A 105 6.19 1.64 12.73
CA LEU A 105 6.64 0.81 11.63
C LEU A 105 6.26 1.39 10.27
N PHE A 106 4.98 1.68 10.03
CA PHE A 106 4.46 2.00 8.69
C PHE A 106 4.49 3.49 8.33
N VAL A 107 4.44 4.38 9.34
CA VAL A 107 4.45 5.84 9.14
C VAL A 107 5.87 6.38 9.18
N GLN A 108 6.75 5.80 10.01
CA GLN A 108 8.11 6.33 10.23
C GLN A 108 9.20 5.42 9.65
N LEU A 109 9.35 4.19 10.17
CA LEU A 109 10.51 3.32 9.88
C LEU A 109 10.53 2.82 8.45
N VAL A 110 9.42 2.31 7.93
CA VAL A 110 9.34 1.76 6.56
C VAL A 110 9.63 2.84 5.51
N PRO A 111 8.98 4.02 5.53
CA PRO A 111 9.35 5.13 4.66
C PRO A 111 10.82 5.54 4.75
N ALA A 112 11.35 5.74 5.97
CA ALA A 112 12.75 6.12 6.16
C ALA A 112 13.71 5.07 5.59
N PHE A 113 13.46 3.79 5.88
CA PHE A 113 14.24 2.68 5.35
C PHE A 113 14.20 2.60 3.83
N CYS A 114 13.02 2.78 3.22
CA CYS A 114 12.88 2.78 1.77
C CYS A 114 13.68 3.92 1.13
N LEU A 115 13.62 5.13 1.68
CA LEU A 115 14.35 6.29 1.17
C LEU A 115 15.87 6.14 1.31
N LEU A 116 16.34 5.66 2.46
CA LEU A 116 17.75 5.33 2.67
C LEU A 116 18.22 4.26 1.68
N THR A 117 17.43 3.22 1.48
CA THR A 117 17.75 2.15 0.53
C THR A 117 17.80 2.67 -0.92
N ILE A 118 16.90 3.57 -1.30
CA ILE A 118 16.94 4.25 -2.61
C ILE A 118 18.26 5.03 -2.76
N LEU A 119 18.66 5.82 -1.76
CA LEU A 119 19.93 6.56 -1.81
C LEU A 119 21.14 5.64 -1.96
N LEU A 120 21.18 4.53 -1.22
CA LEU A 120 22.27 3.56 -1.26
C LEU A 120 22.36 2.85 -2.63
N LEU A 121 21.22 2.44 -3.20
CA LEU A 121 21.19 1.70 -4.46
C LEU A 121 21.42 2.62 -5.68
N VAL A 122 20.85 3.82 -5.70
CA VAL A 122 20.92 4.75 -6.84
C VAL A 122 22.29 5.44 -6.95
N ASN A 123 22.93 5.79 -5.82
CA ASN A 123 24.22 6.50 -5.83
C ASN A 123 25.45 5.57 -5.96
N ARG A 124 25.25 4.30 -6.35
CA ARG A 124 26.33 3.32 -6.58
C ARG A 124 27.36 3.24 -5.45
N VAL A 125 26.91 3.30 -4.20
CA VAL A 125 27.78 3.04 -3.04
C VAL A 125 28.43 1.66 -3.20
N GLN A 126 29.73 1.56 -2.88
CA GLN A 126 30.47 0.30 -2.96
C GLN A 126 29.89 -0.69 -1.94
N MET A 127 29.10 -1.64 -2.44
CA MET A 127 28.44 -2.69 -1.65
C MET A 127 28.54 -4.01 -2.40
N PRO A 128 28.65 -5.16 -1.70
CA PRO A 128 28.66 -6.47 -2.34
C PRO A 128 27.34 -6.70 -3.10
N GLY A 129 27.41 -7.35 -4.26
CA GLY A 129 26.25 -7.54 -5.15
C GLY A 129 25.07 -8.26 -4.48
N ARG A 130 25.34 -9.21 -3.56
CA ARG A 130 24.31 -9.89 -2.76
C ARG A 130 23.53 -8.92 -1.87
N LEU A 131 24.22 -7.98 -1.22
CA LEU A 131 23.56 -6.98 -0.38
C LEU A 131 22.70 -6.03 -1.22
N LYS A 132 23.16 -5.63 -2.41
CA LYS A 132 22.36 -4.81 -3.34
C LYS A 132 21.08 -5.54 -3.76
N ALA A 133 21.18 -6.82 -4.11
CA ALA A 133 20.03 -7.64 -4.49
C ALA A 133 19.04 -7.83 -3.33
N GLN A 134 19.53 -8.07 -2.11
CA GLN A 134 18.70 -8.17 -0.91
C GLN A 134 17.99 -6.84 -0.60
N LEU A 135 18.73 -5.73 -0.58
CA LEU A 135 18.17 -4.40 -0.37
C LEU A 135 17.11 -4.03 -1.42
N ALA A 136 17.36 -4.31 -2.70
CA ALA A 136 16.38 -4.08 -3.77
C ALA A 136 15.12 -4.95 -3.60
N ARG A 137 15.29 -6.22 -3.19
CA ARG A 137 14.16 -7.11 -2.89
C ARG A 137 13.31 -6.59 -1.73
N ILE A 138 13.94 -6.19 -0.64
CA ILE A 138 13.25 -5.66 0.55
C ILE A 138 12.58 -4.32 0.20
N LEU A 139 13.26 -3.44 -0.55
CA LEU A 139 12.71 -2.15 -0.99
C LEU A 139 11.38 -2.33 -1.74
N PHE A 140 11.33 -3.19 -2.76
CA PHE A 140 10.09 -3.37 -3.54
C PHE A 140 8.99 -4.11 -2.78
N GLN A 141 9.33 -4.85 -1.73
CA GLN A 141 8.34 -5.46 -0.83
C GLN A 141 7.78 -4.42 0.15
N LEU A 142 8.62 -3.58 0.75
CA LEU A 142 8.23 -2.58 1.74
C LEU A 142 7.63 -1.31 1.14
N LYS A 143 7.89 -0.99 -0.13
CA LYS A 143 7.38 0.20 -0.81
C LYS A 143 5.85 0.35 -0.72
N SER A 144 5.10 -0.76 -0.76
CA SER A 144 3.64 -0.75 -0.64
C SER A 144 3.12 -0.58 0.80
N TRP A 145 4.00 -0.67 1.80
CA TRP A 145 3.69 -0.56 3.23
C TRP A 145 4.04 0.81 3.82
N GLY A 146 4.63 1.72 3.05
CA GLY A 146 4.81 3.10 3.48
C GLY A 146 3.47 3.82 3.48
N MET A 147 2.94 4.15 4.66
CA MET A 147 1.59 4.69 4.84
C MET A 147 1.57 6.15 5.31
N ALA A 148 2.65 6.90 5.08
CA ALA A 148 2.79 8.28 5.55
C ALA A 148 1.68 9.20 5.01
N GLU A 149 1.32 9.07 3.73
CA GLU A 149 0.25 9.85 3.12
C GLU A 149 -1.14 9.47 3.64
N ILE A 150 -1.32 8.20 4.02
CA ILE A 150 -2.57 7.68 4.58
C ILE A 150 -2.74 8.21 6.01
N PHE A 151 -1.65 8.28 6.77
CA PHE A 151 -1.62 8.95 8.06
C PHE A 151 -1.96 10.44 7.94
N LEU A 152 -1.39 11.16 6.96
CA LEU A 152 -1.76 12.57 6.71
C LEU A 152 -3.27 12.73 6.44
N ALA A 153 -3.86 11.86 5.61
CA ALA A 153 -5.30 11.85 5.39
C ALA A 153 -6.08 11.60 6.68
N GLY A 154 -5.61 10.67 7.53
CA GLY A 154 -6.17 10.41 8.85
C GLY A 154 -6.14 11.63 9.78
N VAL A 155 -5.02 12.37 9.81
CA VAL A 155 -4.91 13.63 10.59
C VAL A 155 -5.94 14.65 10.12
N LEU A 156 -6.10 14.83 8.81
CA LEU A 156 -7.09 15.76 8.24
C LEU A 156 -8.52 15.37 8.60
N VAL A 157 -8.85 14.08 8.55
CA VAL A 157 -10.18 13.58 8.98
C VAL A 157 -10.37 13.80 10.49
N SER A 158 -9.33 13.56 11.31
CA SER A 158 -9.37 13.84 12.74
C SER A 158 -9.61 15.33 13.03
N PHE A 159 -9.03 16.25 12.24
CA PHE A 159 -9.30 17.68 12.41
C PHE A 159 -10.77 18.01 12.18
N VAL A 160 -11.37 17.49 11.11
CA VAL A 160 -12.80 17.67 10.84
C VAL A 160 -13.66 17.17 12.01
N LYS A 161 -13.30 16.02 12.60
CA LYS A 161 -13.99 15.48 13.77
C LYS A 161 -13.79 16.34 15.02
N LEU A 162 -12.61 16.92 15.21
CA LEU A 162 -12.25 17.67 16.41
C LEU A 162 -12.70 19.14 16.40
N MET A 163 -12.95 19.73 15.23
CA MET A 163 -13.42 21.13 15.13
C MET A 163 -14.75 21.37 15.85
N ALA A 164 -15.54 20.32 16.11
CA ALA A 164 -16.75 20.40 16.93
C ALA A 164 -16.45 20.61 18.43
N TYR A 165 -15.27 20.20 18.91
CA TYR A 165 -14.91 20.20 20.33
C TYR A 165 -13.99 21.37 20.74
N GLY A 166 -13.32 22.03 19.79
CA GLY A 166 -12.50 23.21 20.07
C GLY A 166 -11.64 23.69 18.90
N ASP A 167 -10.85 24.74 19.15
CA ASP A 167 -9.98 25.35 18.15
C ASP A 167 -8.70 24.52 17.96
N ILE A 168 -8.49 24.08 16.72
CA ILE A 168 -7.33 23.29 16.32
C ILE A 168 -6.37 24.18 15.55
N GLY A 169 -5.15 24.29 16.06
CA GLY A 169 -4.01 24.92 15.41
C GLY A 169 -3.12 23.89 14.71
N VAL A 170 -2.53 24.30 13.60
CA VAL A 170 -1.52 23.52 12.89
C VAL A 170 -0.14 23.88 13.42
N GLY A 171 0.61 22.88 13.90
CA GLY A 171 1.98 23.07 14.37
C GLY A 171 2.95 23.30 13.22
N SER A 172 4.16 23.77 13.54
CA SER A 172 5.19 24.06 12.53
C SER A 172 5.68 22.82 11.78
N SER A 173 5.54 21.63 12.37
CA SER A 173 6.01 20.36 11.77
C SER A 173 5.03 19.74 10.77
N PHE A 174 3.78 20.23 10.71
CA PHE A 174 2.77 19.76 9.75
C PHE A 174 3.15 20.06 8.29
N ILE A 175 3.72 21.24 8.01
CA ILE A 175 4.16 21.60 6.65
C ILE A 175 5.32 20.71 6.18
N PRO A 176 6.41 20.51 6.95
CA PRO A 176 7.43 19.51 6.66
C PRO A 176 6.85 18.12 6.42
N TRP A 177 5.86 17.69 7.22
CA TRP A 177 5.19 16.40 7.03
C TRP A 177 4.46 16.30 5.68
N CYS A 178 3.72 17.33 5.28
CA CYS A 178 3.09 17.39 3.96
C CYS A 178 4.11 17.30 2.82
N PHE A 179 5.23 18.04 2.92
CA PHE A 179 6.32 17.93 1.95
C PHE A 179 6.95 16.54 1.94
N PHE A 180 7.15 15.93 3.11
CA PHE A 180 7.63 14.56 3.23
C PHE A 180 6.73 13.58 2.48
N CYS A 181 5.40 13.61 2.69
CA CYS A 181 4.47 12.72 2.00
C CYS A 181 4.55 12.87 0.47
N ILE A 182 4.59 14.10 -0.05
CA ILE A 182 4.66 14.36 -1.49
C ILE A 182 6.01 13.90 -2.06
N LEU A 183 7.12 14.26 -1.41
CA LEU A 183 8.47 13.95 -1.88
C LEU A 183 8.77 12.45 -1.80
N GLN A 184 8.31 11.77 -0.75
CA GLN A 184 8.40 10.31 -0.63
C GLN A 184 7.63 9.63 -1.76
N LEU A 185 6.39 10.05 -2.03
CA LEU A 185 5.58 9.50 -3.12
C LEU A 185 6.28 9.71 -4.48
N ARG A 186 6.87 10.89 -4.71
CA ARG A 186 7.66 11.17 -5.92
C ARG A 186 8.92 10.32 -6.01
N ALA A 187 9.66 10.15 -4.92
CA ALA A 187 10.83 9.27 -4.87
C ALA A 187 10.43 7.82 -5.24
N PHE A 188 9.31 7.34 -4.71
CA PHE A 188 8.77 6.02 -5.04
C PHE A 188 8.33 5.90 -6.50
N GLN A 189 7.73 6.92 -7.09
CA GLN A 189 7.32 6.89 -8.50
C GLN A 189 8.51 6.93 -9.46
N CYS A 190 9.55 7.73 -9.16
CA CYS A 190 10.71 7.88 -10.03
C CYS A 190 11.64 6.66 -10.04
N VAL A 191 11.60 5.81 -9.00
CA VAL A 191 12.36 4.56 -8.95
C VAL A 191 11.60 3.46 -9.67
N ASP A 192 11.89 3.31 -10.97
CA ASP A 192 11.38 2.22 -11.79
C ASP A 192 12.05 0.88 -11.39
N ARG A 193 11.23 -0.17 -11.30
CA ARG A 193 11.67 -1.50 -10.88
C ARG A 193 12.66 -2.10 -11.86
N ARG A 194 12.40 -2.00 -13.16
CA ARG A 194 13.22 -2.61 -14.20
C ARG A 194 14.57 -1.92 -14.28
N TRP A 195 14.56 -0.59 -14.34
CA TRP A 195 15.77 0.23 -14.37
C TRP A 195 16.71 -0.05 -13.20
N LEU A 196 16.19 -0.10 -11.97
CA LEU A 196 17.02 -0.32 -10.78
C LEU A 196 17.68 -1.70 -10.80
N TRP A 197 16.93 -2.74 -11.18
CA TRP A 197 17.49 -4.08 -11.29
C TRP A 197 18.48 -4.18 -12.45
N ASP A 198 18.27 -3.47 -13.56
CA ASP A 198 19.19 -3.45 -14.71
C ASP A 198 20.56 -2.85 -14.34
N ASP A 199 20.60 -1.89 -13.40
CA ASP A 199 21.85 -1.37 -12.84
C ASP A 199 22.53 -2.36 -11.86
N ILE A 200 21.75 -3.21 -11.16
CA ILE A 200 22.29 -4.17 -10.17
C ILE A 200 22.86 -5.41 -10.84
N ALA A 201 22.11 -6.04 -11.74
CA ALA A 201 22.50 -7.27 -12.42
C ALA A 201 21.82 -7.36 -13.80
N PRO A 202 22.53 -7.79 -14.86
CA PRO A 202 21.95 -7.91 -16.19
C PRO A 202 20.81 -8.94 -16.22
N MET A 203 19.93 -8.80 -17.21
CA MET A 203 18.87 -9.79 -17.43
C MET A 203 19.47 -11.14 -17.83
N PRO A 204 18.87 -12.26 -17.37
CA PRO A 204 19.24 -13.58 -17.87
C PRO A 204 18.96 -13.67 -19.37
N VAL A 205 19.89 -14.30 -20.10
CA VAL A 205 19.75 -14.51 -21.55
C VAL A 205 18.79 -15.66 -21.78
N ILE A 206 17.78 -15.43 -22.62
CA ILE A 206 16.81 -16.45 -23.01
C ILE A 206 17.22 -17.00 -24.36
N LYS A 207 17.38 -18.32 -24.45
CA LYS A 207 17.72 -19.03 -25.69
C LYS A 207 16.51 -19.28 -26.60
N GLN A 208 15.30 -19.18 -26.05
CA GLN A 208 14.05 -19.40 -26.77
C GLN A 208 13.63 -18.16 -27.56
N THR A 209 13.02 -18.36 -28.73
CA THR A 209 12.39 -17.30 -29.50
C THR A 209 11.15 -16.77 -28.78
N LEU A 210 11.05 -15.44 -28.70
CA LEU A 210 9.96 -14.75 -28.02
C LEU A 210 8.96 -14.24 -29.06
N THR A 211 7.67 -14.56 -28.91
CA THR A 211 6.59 -14.09 -29.80
C THR A 211 5.70 -13.07 -29.09
N PRO A 212 5.81 -11.76 -29.40
CA PRO A 212 4.95 -10.73 -28.83
C PRO A 212 3.47 -11.00 -29.11
N GLY A 213 2.59 -10.58 -28.19
CA GLY A 213 1.14 -10.80 -28.28
C GLY A 213 0.68 -12.15 -27.74
N VAL A 214 1.58 -13.12 -27.58
CA VAL A 214 1.26 -14.43 -26.99
C VAL A 214 1.55 -14.40 -25.47
N PRO A 215 0.65 -14.90 -24.61
CA PRO A 215 0.90 -15.01 -23.17
C PRO A 215 2.14 -15.84 -22.83
N GLY A 216 2.87 -15.46 -21.78
CA GLY A 216 4.08 -16.15 -21.32
C GLY A 216 3.84 -17.61 -21.00
N ILE A 217 2.73 -17.94 -20.34
CA ILE A 217 2.36 -19.33 -20.02
C ILE A 217 2.32 -20.25 -21.26
N ARG A 218 1.87 -19.75 -22.41
CA ARG A 218 1.78 -20.54 -23.65
C ARG A 218 3.12 -20.73 -24.34
N GLN A 219 4.08 -19.84 -24.05
CA GLN A 219 5.45 -19.94 -24.53
C GLN A 219 6.35 -20.73 -23.57
N GLY A 220 5.82 -21.23 -22.44
CA GLY A 220 6.65 -21.85 -21.40
C GLY A 220 7.55 -20.83 -20.69
N LEU A 221 7.08 -19.60 -20.51
CA LEU A 221 7.79 -18.50 -19.86
C LEU A 221 7.08 -18.04 -18.58
N ARG A 222 7.84 -17.42 -17.68
CA ARG A 222 7.32 -16.74 -16.48
C ARG A 222 8.02 -15.41 -16.24
N SER A 223 7.31 -14.48 -15.63
CA SER A 223 7.88 -13.24 -15.10
C SER A 223 8.29 -13.39 -13.64
N CYS A 224 9.48 -12.92 -13.27
CA CYS A 224 9.88 -12.83 -11.87
C CYS A 224 9.12 -11.70 -11.15
N SER A 225 8.42 -12.00 -10.06
CA SER A 225 7.67 -11.01 -9.26
C SER A 225 8.55 -9.94 -8.62
N CYS A 226 9.83 -10.24 -8.37
CA CYS A 226 10.78 -9.33 -7.72
C CYS A 226 11.51 -8.41 -8.73
N CYS A 227 12.12 -8.98 -9.77
CA CYS A 227 13.00 -8.24 -10.70
C CYS A 227 12.50 -8.15 -12.15
N THR A 228 11.28 -8.62 -12.41
CA THR A 228 10.61 -8.67 -13.73
C THR A 228 11.38 -9.38 -14.84
N ALA A 229 12.44 -10.12 -14.50
CA ALA A 229 13.17 -10.94 -15.46
C ALA A 229 12.24 -12.00 -16.05
N ILE A 230 12.32 -12.18 -17.37
CA ILE A 230 11.65 -13.27 -18.07
C ILE A 230 12.52 -14.51 -17.91
N LEU A 231 11.92 -15.62 -17.52
CA LEU A 231 12.57 -16.89 -17.22
C LEU A 231 11.77 -18.03 -17.86
N PRO A 232 12.40 -19.17 -18.19
CA PRO A 232 11.68 -20.39 -18.52
C PRO A 232 10.74 -20.82 -17.38
N ALA A 233 9.62 -21.45 -17.73
CA ALA A 233 8.60 -21.91 -16.80
C ALA A 233 9.15 -22.90 -15.74
N ASP A 234 10.08 -23.75 -16.16
CA ASP A 234 10.68 -24.81 -15.32
C ASP A 234 11.73 -24.27 -14.35
N GLU A 235 12.34 -23.12 -14.66
CA GLU A 235 13.37 -22.55 -13.81
C GLU A 235 12.72 -21.79 -12.64
N HIS A 236 12.56 -22.43 -11.48
CA HIS A 236 11.86 -21.83 -10.34
C HIS A 236 12.68 -20.80 -9.57
N LEU A 237 14.01 -20.92 -9.55
CA LEU A 237 14.89 -19.96 -8.86
C LEU A 237 15.33 -18.89 -9.85
N CYS A 238 15.13 -17.62 -9.53
CA CYS A 238 15.61 -16.56 -10.40
C CYS A 238 17.14 -16.36 -10.23
N PRO A 239 17.97 -16.47 -11.28
CA PRO A 239 19.42 -16.28 -11.20
C PRO A 239 19.82 -14.82 -10.92
N ARG A 240 18.89 -13.87 -11.07
CA ARG A 240 19.13 -12.43 -10.90
C ARG A 240 18.88 -11.93 -9.47
N CYS A 241 17.77 -12.35 -8.87
CA CYS A 241 17.33 -11.87 -7.54
C CYS A 241 17.16 -13.00 -6.52
N GLU A 242 17.51 -14.23 -6.90
CA GLU A 242 17.44 -15.45 -6.07
C GLU A 242 16.04 -15.72 -5.49
N THR A 243 15.00 -15.09 -6.06
CA THR A 243 13.62 -15.27 -5.62
C THR A 243 13.03 -16.51 -6.29
N LYS A 244 12.50 -17.43 -5.47
CA LYS A 244 11.74 -18.58 -5.94
C LYS A 244 10.36 -18.14 -6.44
N GLY A 245 9.96 -18.61 -7.61
CA GLY A 245 8.66 -18.30 -8.20
C GLY A 245 8.19 -19.39 -9.16
N TYR A 246 6.91 -19.33 -9.50
CA TYR A 246 6.23 -20.24 -10.40
C TYR A 246 5.52 -19.44 -11.50
N VAL A 247 5.10 -20.10 -12.59
CA VAL A 247 4.36 -19.45 -13.68
C VAL A 247 3.08 -18.78 -13.17
N ARG A 248 2.30 -19.51 -12.37
CA ARG A 248 1.18 -19.02 -11.56
C ARG A 248 1.46 -19.32 -10.10
N ARG A 249 1.02 -18.45 -9.19
CA ARG A 249 1.22 -18.67 -7.76
C ARG A 249 0.51 -19.94 -7.30
N ARG A 250 1.26 -20.87 -6.71
CA ARG A 250 0.71 -22.14 -6.19
C ARG A 250 -0.33 -21.87 -5.12
N ASN A 251 -1.48 -22.55 -5.23
CA ASN A 251 -2.59 -22.45 -4.29
C ASN A 251 -3.03 -21.00 -4.02
N SER A 252 -2.87 -20.11 -5.02
CA SER A 252 -3.25 -18.69 -4.95
C SER A 252 -4.66 -18.50 -4.39
N LEU A 253 -5.64 -19.20 -4.97
CA LEU A 253 -7.04 -19.11 -4.56
C LEU A 253 -7.26 -19.61 -3.14
N GLN A 254 -6.60 -20.71 -2.75
CA GLN A 254 -6.73 -21.26 -1.40
C GLN A 254 -6.17 -20.31 -0.34
N TRP A 255 -4.99 -19.74 -0.55
CA TRP A 255 -4.40 -18.75 0.36
C TRP A 255 -5.22 -17.47 0.42
N THR A 256 -5.67 -16.97 -0.74
CA THR A 256 -6.51 -15.77 -0.83
C THR A 256 -7.81 -15.96 -0.04
N LEU A 257 -8.49 -17.10 -0.23
CA LEU A 257 -9.73 -17.44 0.47
C LEU A 257 -9.52 -17.70 1.96
N ALA A 258 -8.42 -18.34 2.35
CA ALA A 258 -8.10 -18.55 3.76
C ALA A 258 -7.91 -17.22 4.50
N LEU A 259 -7.10 -16.31 3.93
CA LEU A 259 -6.89 -14.97 4.49
C LEU A 259 -8.17 -14.13 4.49
N LEU A 260 -8.98 -14.25 3.43
CA LEU A 260 -10.28 -13.59 3.35
C LEU A 260 -11.22 -14.09 4.45
N PHE A 261 -11.31 -15.41 4.66
CA PHE A 261 -12.14 -15.98 5.72
C PHE A 261 -11.66 -15.54 7.11
N THR A 262 -10.34 -15.54 7.36
CA THR A 262 -9.77 -14.98 8.59
C THR A 262 -10.17 -13.52 8.77
N SER A 263 -10.12 -12.70 7.72
CA SER A 263 -10.53 -11.30 7.79
C SER A 263 -12.02 -11.12 8.11
N ILE A 264 -12.90 -11.95 7.55
CA ILE A 264 -14.34 -11.95 7.86
C ILE A 264 -14.58 -12.31 9.33
N MET A 265 -13.87 -13.32 9.84
CA MET A 265 -13.98 -13.73 11.24
C MET A 265 -13.54 -12.63 12.21
N LEU A 266 -12.51 -11.84 11.85
CA LEU A 266 -12.03 -10.69 12.62
C LEU A 266 -12.91 -9.45 12.45
N TYR A 267 -13.63 -9.33 11.32
CA TYR A 267 -14.49 -8.17 11.04
C TYR A 267 -15.69 -8.11 11.99
N LEU A 268 -16.25 -9.26 12.38
CA LEU A 268 -17.35 -9.32 13.33
C LEU A 268 -16.99 -8.71 14.70
N PRO A 269 -15.94 -9.18 15.43
CA PRO A 269 -15.55 -8.58 16.70
C PRO A 269 -15.07 -7.14 16.52
N ALA A 270 -14.46 -6.77 15.39
CA ALA A 270 -14.04 -5.38 15.14
C ALA A 270 -15.22 -4.38 15.12
N ASN A 271 -16.42 -4.80 14.68
CA ASN A 271 -17.60 -3.95 14.65
C ASN A 271 -18.44 -3.99 15.93
N ILE A 272 -18.33 -5.06 16.73
CA ILE A 272 -19.08 -5.23 17.98
C ILE A 272 -18.32 -4.65 19.17
N LEU A 273 -16.99 -4.78 19.19
CA LEU A 273 -16.17 -4.28 20.29
C LEU A 273 -16.04 -2.75 20.24
N PRO A 274 -15.91 -2.08 21.40
CA PRO A 274 -15.63 -0.66 21.45
C PRO A 274 -14.35 -0.34 20.68
N ILE A 275 -14.42 0.68 19.83
CA ILE A 275 -13.27 1.14 19.06
C ILE A 275 -12.50 2.23 19.80
N MET A 276 -13.21 3.03 20.59
CA MET A 276 -12.66 4.04 21.48
C MET A 276 -13.43 4.05 22.81
N ILE A 277 -12.75 4.44 23.88
CA ILE A 277 -13.35 4.70 25.19
C ILE A 277 -13.11 6.17 25.49
N THR A 278 -14.19 6.93 25.62
CA THR A 278 -14.13 8.33 26.06
C THR A 278 -14.30 8.35 27.57
N ASP A 279 -13.30 8.86 28.28
CA ASP A 279 -13.35 9.07 29.72
C ASP A 279 -13.69 10.53 30.01
N LEU A 280 -14.87 10.76 30.58
CA LEU A 280 -15.39 12.08 30.98
C LEU A 280 -15.56 12.09 32.49
N LEU A 281 -14.74 12.87 33.20
CA LEU A 281 -14.78 12.99 34.67
C LEU A 281 -14.78 11.63 35.40
N GLY A 282 -14.05 10.63 34.90
CA GLY A 282 -13.97 9.29 35.46
C GLY A 282 -15.07 8.34 35.00
N SER A 283 -16.05 8.82 34.23
CA SER A 283 -17.06 7.98 33.59
C SER A 283 -16.55 7.49 32.23
N LYS A 284 -16.36 6.16 32.11
CA LYS A 284 -15.91 5.53 30.88
C LYS A 284 -17.10 5.22 29.98
N LEU A 285 -17.16 5.88 28.82
CA LEU A 285 -18.16 5.68 27.78
C LEU A 285 -17.50 4.92 26.62
N PRO A 286 -17.63 3.58 26.56
CA PRO A 286 -17.18 2.82 25.41
C PRO A 286 -18.08 3.13 24.21
N SER A 287 -17.50 3.38 23.05
CA SER A 287 -18.26 3.59 21.82
C SER A 287 -17.77 2.67 20.71
N THR A 288 -18.72 1.99 20.06
CA THR A 288 -18.46 1.22 18.84
C THR A 288 -18.37 2.14 17.61
N ILE A 289 -17.93 1.61 16.46
CA ILE A 289 -17.91 2.36 15.19
C ILE A 289 -19.33 2.86 14.86
N LEU A 290 -20.32 1.97 14.94
CA LEU A 290 -21.70 2.28 14.59
C LEU A 290 -22.32 3.27 15.57
N GLU A 291 -22.05 3.12 16.86
CA GLU A 291 -22.50 4.07 17.89
C GLU A 291 -21.89 5.45 17.69
N GLY A 292 -20.60 5.53 17.33
CA GLY A 292 -19.94 6.79 16.97
C GLY A 292 -20.60 7.46 15.76
N VAL A 293 -20.98 6.69 14.74
CA VAL A 293 -21.73 7.20 13.57
C VAL A 293 -23.11 7.73 13.99
N VAL A 294 -23.86 6.97 14.79
CA VAL A 294 -25.21 7.36 15.26
C VAL A 294 -25.16 8.61 16.13
N LEU A 295 -24.17 8.72 17.01
CA LEU A 295 -23.98 9.90 17.87
C LEU A 295 -23.77 11.15 17.02
N ILE A 296 -22.79 11.13 16.10
CA ILE A 296 -22.46 12.26 15.21
C ILE A 296 -23.65 12.60 14.29
N TRP A 297 -24.40 11.59 13.84
CA TRP A 297 -25.62 11.78 13.06
C TRP A 297 -26.70 12.50 13.87
N SER A 298 -26.86 12.17 15.15
CA SER A 298 -27.82 12.82 16.05
C SER A 298 -27.47 14.27 16.39
N GLU A 299 -26.17 14.61 16.39
CA GLU A 299 -25.66 15.97 16.58
C GLU A 299 -25.84 16.85 15.32
N GLY A 300 -26.40 16.30 14.23
CA GLY A 300 -26.73 17.03 13.00
C GLY A 300 -25.60 17.14 11.98
N SER A 301 -24.43 16.55 12.24
CA SER A 301 -23.28 16.58 11.34
C SER A 301 -23.29 15.40 10.35
N TYR A 302 -24.39 15.29 9.59
CA TYR A 302 -24.64 14.19 8.64
C TYR A 302 -23.47 13.90 7.66
N PRO A 303 -22.78 14.90 7.08
CA PRO A 303 -21.67 14.63 6.17
C PRO A 303 -20.50 13.91 6.85
N VAL A 304 -20.19 14.25 8.10
CA VAL A 304 -19.09 13.64 8.86
C VAL A 304 -19.44 12.19 9.22
N ALA A 305 -20.66 11.96 9.71
CA ALA A 305 -21.15 10.62 10.01
C ALA A 305 -21.16 9.70 8.77
N ALA A 306 -21.56 10.22 7.60
CA ALA A 306 -21.55 9.47 6.35
C ALA A 306 -20.13 9.07 5.92
N VAL A 307 -19.15 9.97 6.05
CA VAL A 307 -17.73 9.67 5.74
C VAL A 307 -17.21 8.54 6.62
N ILE A 308 -17.47 8.58 7.94
CA ILE A 308 -17.04 7.54 8.88
C ILE A 308 -17.71 6.20 8.54
N PHE A 309 -19.03 6.20 8.32
CA PHE A 309 -19.76 4.98 7.96
C PHE A 309 -19.23 4.33 6.67
N ILE A 310 -19.01 5.15 5.63
CA ILE A 310 -18.50 4.69 4.35
C ILE A 310 -17.07 4.14 4.50
N ALA A 311 -16.18 4.86 5.17
CA ALA A 311 -14.79 4.47 5.33
C ALA A 311 -14.62 3.22 6.21
N SER A 312 -15.36 3.11 7.31
CA SER A 312 -15.17 2.06 8.32
C SER A 312 -15.97 0.78 8.06
N ILE A 313 -17.16 0.88 7.47
CA ILE A 313 -18.05 -0.28 7.30
C ILE A 313 -18.16 -0.64 5.82
N MET A 314 -18.54 0.32 4.98
CA MET A 314 -18.84 0.04 3.57
C MET A 314 -17.59 -0.31 2.76
N VAL A 315 -16.48 0.41 2.94
CA VAL A 315 -15.24 0.16 2.19
C VAL A 315 -14.64 -1.24 2.48
N PRO A 316 -14.44 -1.67 3.75
CA PRO A 316 -13.93 -3.01 4.04
C PRO A 316 -14.88 -4.12 3.58
N THR A 317 -16.20 -3.95 3.72
CA THR A 317 -17.17 -4.95 3.27
C THR A 317 -17.16 -5.12 1.75
N LEU A 318 -17.18 -4.01 1.01
CA LEU A 318 -17.06 -4.03 -0.45
C LEU A 318 -15.74 -4.66 -0.91
N LYS A 319 -14.63 -4.38 -0.23
CA LYS A 319 -13.33 -5.00 -0.50
C LYS A 319 -13.37 -6.53 -0.33
N MET A 320 -13.95 -7.02 0.78
CA MET A 320 -14.08 -8.46 1.03
C MET A 320 -14.97 -9.15 -0.02
N ILE A 321 -16.10 -8.53 -0.38
CA ILE A 321 -17.00 -9.04 -1.43
C ILE A 321 -16.30 -9.07 -2.78
N ALA A 322 -15.56 -8.02 -3.14
CA ALA A 322 -14.85 -7.94 -4.41
C ALA A 322 -13.76 -9.03 -4.52
N ILE A 323 -12.97 -9.27 -3.45
CA ILE A 323 -11.98 -10.37 -3.44
C ILE A 323 -12.66 -11.74 -3.54
N ALA A 324 -13.78 -11.95 -2.83
CA ALA A 324 -14.55 -13.18 -2.93
C ALA A 324 -15.03 -13.42 -4.37
N TRP A 325 -15.53 -12.36 -5.01
CA TRP A 325 -16.03 -12.41 -6.38
C TRP A 325 -14.90 -12.68 -7.40
N LEU A 326 -13.74 -12.06 -7.25
CA LEU A 326 -12.55 -12.34 -8.06
C LEU A 326 -12.10 -13.81 -7.93
N CYS A 327 -12.15 -14.38 -6.72
CA CYS A 327 -11.83 -15.80 -6.51
C CYS A 327 -12.87 -16.72 -7.14
N TRP A 328 -14.16 -16.36 -7.06
CA TRP A 328 -15.26 -17.10 -7.65
C TRP A 328 -15.17 -17.12 -9.18
N ASP A 329 -14.92 -15.95 -9.77
CA ASP A 329 -14.70 -15.81 -11.21
C ASP A 329 -13.51 -16.66 -11.65
N ALA A 330 -12.34 -16.48 -11.03
CA ALA A 330 -11.13 -17.24 -11.36
C ALA A 330 -11.31 -18.77 -11.29
N LYS A 331 -12.24 -19.28 -10.47
CA LYS A 331 -12.51 -20.73 -10.34
C LYS A 331 -13.31 -21.33 -11.50
N GLY A 332 -14.26 -20.62 -12.11
CA GLY A 332 -15.17 -21.27 -13.08
C GLY A 332 -16.43 -20.56 -13.43
N HIS A 333 -16.88 -19.68 -12.54
CA HIS A 333 -18.31 -19.50 -12.36
C HIS A 333 -18.79 -18.09 -12.73
N GLY A 334 -17.93 -17.25 -13.31
CA GLY A 334 -18.26 -15.90 -13.77
C GLY A 334 -18.35 -15.76 -15.29
N LYS A 335 -18.85 -14.61 -15.75
CA LYS A 335 -18.85 -14.25 -17.18
C LYS A 335 -17.40 -13.97 -17.60
N ARG A 336 -17.00 -14.37 -18.82
CA ARG A 336 -15.65 -14.18 -19.38
C ARG A 336 -15.34 -12.72 -19.72
N ASP A 337 -15.34 -11.84 -18.71
CA ASP A 337 -15.09 -10.41 -18.85
C ASP A 337 -13.83 -10.05 -18.03
N SER A 338 -12.67 -10.45 -18.55
CA SER A 338 -11.38 -10.34 -17.87
C SER A 338 -10.96 -8.87 -17.67
N GLU A 339 -11.39 -7.95 -18.54
CA GLU A 339 -11.15 -6.51 -18.40
C GLU A 339 -11.85 -5.95 -17.15
N ARG A 340 -13.14 -6.25 -16.95
CA ARG A 340 -13.86 -5.80 -15.75
C ARG A 340 -13.26 -6.39 -14.49
N MET A 341 -12.89 -7.68 -14.51
CA MET A 341 -12.26 -8.33 -13.35
C MET A 341 -10.91 -7.68 -13.03
N HIS A 342 -10.13 -7.32 -14.04
CA HIS A 342 -8.88 -6.59 -13.84
C HIS A 342 -9.11 -5.21 -13.22
N LEU A 343 -10.09 -4.46 -13.70
CA LEU A 343 -10.45 -3.15 -13.13
C LEU A 343 -10.86 -3.27 -11.65
N ILE A 344 -11.70 -4.27 -11.32
CA ILE A 344 -12.11 -4.53 -9.93
C ILE A 344 -10.89 -4.86 -9.06
N TYR A 345 -9.97 -5.68 -9.56
CA TYR A 345 -8.74 -6.00 -8.85
C TYR A 345 -7.89 -4.74 -8.61
N GLU A 346 -7.70 -3.88 -9.61
CA GLU A 346 -6.92 -2.65 -9.45
C GLU A 346 -7.57 -1.69 -8.44
N VAL A 347 -8.89 -1.56 -8.47
CA VAL A 347 -9.64 -0.76 -7.48
C VAL A 347 -9.48 -1.36 -6.07
N VAL A 348 -9.58 -2.68 -5.92
CA VAL A 348 -9.40 -3.37 -4.62
C VAL A 348 -7.98 -3.19 -4.08
N GLU A 349 -6.96 -3.30 -4.93
CA GLU A 349 -5.56 -3.08 -4.56
C GLU A 349 -5.33 -1.63 -4.14
N PHE A 350 -5.88 -0.67 -4.90
CA PHE A 350 -5.79 0.76 -4.59
C PHE A 350 -6.47 1.08 -3.26
N VAL A 351 -7.75 0.76 -3.10
CA VAL A 351 -8.54 1.03 -1.89
C VAL A 351 -7.95 0.32 -0.68
N GLY A 352 -7.29 -0.81 -0.89
CA GLY A 352 -6.85 -1.69 0.19
C GLY A 352 -5.95 -1.03 1.24
N ARG A 353 -5.07 -0.10 0.85
CA ARG A 353 -4.21 0.66 1.77
C ARG A 353 -4.97 1.80 2.48
N TRP A 354 -5.95 2.41 1.82
CA TRP A 354 -6.74 3.53 2.36
C TRP A 354 -7.63 3.11 3.53
N SER A 355 -7.97 1.83 3.64
CA SER A 355 -8.70 1.31 4.81
C SER A 355 -7.95 1.47 6.15
N MET A 356 -6.64 1.76 6.14
CA MET A 356 -5.89 2.07 7.37
C MET A 356 -6.13 3.47 7.93
N ILE A 357 -6.84 4.34 7.20
CA ILE A 357 -7.14 5.72 7.65
C ILE A 357 -7.75 5.72 9.05
N ASP A 358 -8.75 4.87 9.30
CA ASP A 358 -9.51 4.89 10.56
C ASP A 358 -8.63 4.55 11.77
N VAL A 359 -7.71 3.60 11.61
CA VAL A 359 -6.74 3.23 12.65
C VAL A 359 -5.87 4.43 13.01
N PHE A 360 -5.42 5.17 11.99
CA PHE A 360 -4.63 6.39 12.20
C PHE A 360 -5.46 7.54 12.77
N VAL A 361 -6.73 7.69 12.37
CA VAL A 361 -7.66 8.66 12.95
C VAL A 361 -7.75 8.46 14.46
N ILE A 362 -7.98 7.22 14.92
CA ILE A 362 -8.07 6.90 16.35
C ILE A 362 -6.76 7.16 17.08
N ALA A 363 -5.63 6.76 16.49
CA ALA A 363 -4.31 7.04 17.05
C ALA A 363 -4.11 8.55 17.29
N VAL A 364 -4.42 9.38 16.29
CA VAL A 364 -4.32 10.85 16.40
C VAL A 364 -5.28 11.40 17.43
N LEU A 365 -6.56 10.98 17.41
CA LEU A 365 -7.56 11.44 18.38
C LEU A 365 -7.16 11.13 19.82
N SER A 366 -6.59 9.94 20.07
CA SER A 366 -6.14 9.56 21.41
C SER A 366 -4.96 10.40 21.92
N ALA A 367 -4.12 10.90 21.00
CA ALA A 367 -3.00 11.75 21.35
C ALA A 367 -3.44 13.21 21.57
N LEU A 368 -4.36 13.72 20.75
CA LEU A 368 -4.81 15.11 20.79
C LEU A 368 -5.79 15.39 21.95
N VAL A 369 -6.73 14.48 22.20
CA VAL A 369 -7.77 14.68 23.21
C VAL A 369 -7.30 14.11 24.55
N ARG A 370 -6.34 14.80 25.17
CA ARG A 370 -5.88 14.53 26.54
C ARG A 370 -5.93 15.81 27.38
N MET A 371 -7.12 16.18 27.83
CA MET A 371 -7.33 17.46 28.53
C MET A 371 -7.27 17.30 30.06
N GLY A 372 -6.09 17.02 30.59
CA GLY A 372 -5.80 17.15 32.04
C GLY A 372 -6.77 16.47 33.01
N GLY A 373 -7.47 15.41 32.57
CA GLY A 373 -8.46 14.67 33.37
C GLY A 373 -9.93 15.06 33.19
N LEU A 374 -10.25 16.08 32.37
CA LEU A 374 -11.63 16.46 32.06
C LEU A 374 -12.27 15.53 31.01
N MET A 375 -11.56 15.33 29.90
CA MET A 375 -11.95 14.43 28.83
C MET A 375 -10.71 13.80 28.18
N ASN A 376 -10.68 12.48 28.11
CA ASN A 376 -9.63 11.72 27.43
C ASN A 376 -10.24 10.69 26.48
N ILE A 377 -9.61 10.47 25.32
CA ILE A 377 -10.01 9.43 24.37
C ILE A 377 -8.93 8.35 24.31
N TYR A 378 -9.31 7.11 24.57
CA TYR A 378 -8.41 5.96 24.46
C TYR A 378 -8.83 5.08 23.30
N PRO A 379 -7.88 4.44 22.58
CA PRO A 379 -8.22 3.33 21.71
C PRO A 379 -8.85 2.21 22.54
N ALA A 380 -9.51 1.27 21.88
CA ALA A 380 -9.99 0.04 22.50
C ALA A 380 -9.75 -1.16 21.58
N MET A 381 -10.06 -2.37 22.07
CA MET A 381 -9.78 -3.62 21.35
C MET A 381 -10.39 -3.68 19.93
N GLY A 382 -11.51 -2.99 19.69
CA GLY A 382 -12.10 -2.87 18.36
C GLY A 382 -11.15 -2.26 17.33
N ALA A 383 -10.34 -1.25 17.71
CA ALA A 383 -9.37 -0.61 16.81
C ALA A 383 -8.26 -1.57 16.38
N LEU A 384 -7.81 -2.43 17.30
CA LEU A 384 -6.80 -3.46 17.02
C LEU A 384 -7.36 -4.54 16.09
N MET A 385 -8.57 -5.03 16.37
CA MET A 385 -9.23 -6.02 15.52
C MET A 385 -9.47 -5.45 14.12
N PHE A 386 -9.88 -4.18 14.02
CA PHE A 386 -10.06 -3.50 12.75
C PHE A 386 -8.74 -3.38 11.97
N ALA A 387 -7.64 -2.99 12.63
CA ALA A 387 -6.32 -2.96 12.00
C ALA A 387 -5.90 -4.34 11.44
N LEU A 388 -6.16 -5.42 12.20
CA LEU A 388 -5.90 -6.78 11.73
C LEU A 388 -6.75 -7.16 10.52
N VAL A 389 -8.03 -6.77 10.47
CA VAL A 389 -8.88 -6.99 9.28
C VAL A 389 -8.27 -6.32 8.05
N VAL A 390 -7.84 -5.06 8.18
CA VAL A 390 -7.25 -4.31 7.06
C VAL A 390 -5.95 -4.98 6.58
N ILE A 391 -5.08 -5.39 7.50
CA ILE A 391 -3.83 -6.09 7.17
C ILE A 391 -4.12 -7.45 6.49
N MET A 392 -5.05 -8.24 7.03
CA MET A 392 -5.40 -9.55 6.45
C MET A 392 -6.05 -9.42 5.07
N THR A 393 -6.93 -8.45 4.86
CA THR A 393 -7.51 -8.19 3.52
C THR A 393 -6.48 -7.67 2.52
N MET A 394 -5.48 -6.90 2.97
CA MET A 394 -4.36 -6.46 2.14
C MET A 394 -3.48 -7.65 1.73
N PHE A 395 -3.14 -8.55 2.66
CA PHE A 395 -2.43 -9.79 2.34
C PHE A 395 -3.25 -10.68 1.39
N SER A 396 -4.56 -10.82 1.61
CA SER A 396 -5.45 -11.59 0.73
C SER A 396 -5.39 -11.08 -0.72
N ALA A 397 -5.56 -9.76 -0.92
CA ALA A 397 -5.45 -9.15 -2.24
C ALA A 397 -4.05 -9.32 -2.86
N MET A 398 -2.99 -9.19 -2.06
CA MET A 398 -1.61 -9.40 -2.52
C MET A 398 -1.32 -10.84 -2.90
N THR A 399 -1.98 -11.83 -2.28
CA THR A 399 -1.80 -13.25 -2.60
C THR A 399 -2.51 -13.69 -3.87
N PHE A 400 -3.60 -13.02 -4.23
CA PHE A 400 -4.37 -13.28 -5.45
C PHE A 400 -3.50 -13.06 -6.69
N ASP A 401 -3.52 -14.00 -7.63
CA ASP A 401 -2.83 -13.91 -8.92
C ASP A 401 -3.82 -13.44 -10.00
N PRO A 402 -3.79 -12.15 -10.40
CA PRO A 402 -4.76 -11.58 -11.35
C PRO A 402 -4.71 -12.25 -12.73
N ARG A 403 -3.57 -12.87 -13.08
CA ARG A 403 -3.37 -13.58 -14.35
C ARG A 403 -4.33 -14.77 -14.54
N LEU A 404 -4.84 -15.33 -13.44
CA LEU A 404 -5.81 -16.44 -13.49
C LEU A 404 -7.13 -16.05 -14.19
N SER A 405 -7.54 -14.79 -14.09
CA SER A 405 -8.75 -14.30 -14.78
C SER A 405 -8.57 -14.24 -16.29
N TRP A 406 -7.34 -13.99 -16.76
CA TRP A 406 -6.98 -13.82 -18.17
C TRP A 406 -6.63 -15.13 -18.88
N ASP A 407 -6.33 -16.20 -18.14
CA ASP A 407 -6.01 -17.53 -18.69
C ASP A 407 -7.22 -18.18 -19.38
N ARG A 408 -8.42 -17.63 -19.22
CA ARG A 408 -9.69 -18.19 -19.70
C ARG A 408 -10.18 -17.60 -21.02
N GLU A 409 -9.54 -16.53 -21.47
CA GLU A 409 -9.96 -15.81 -22.68
C GLU A 409 -9.57 -16.62 -23.93
N PRO A 410 -10.53 -16.92 -24.83
CA PRO A 410 -10.25 -17.59 -26.09
C PRO A 410 -9.40 -16.70 -27.01
N GLU A 411 -8.71 -17.31 -27.98
CA GLU A 411 -7.83 -16.59 -28.90
C GLU A 411 -8.59 -15.56 -29.74
N PRO A 412 -8.04 -14.34 -29.97
CA PRO A 412 -8.56 -13.42 -30.97
C PRO A 412 -8.27 -13.88 -32.42
N GLY A 413 -8.30 -15.19 -32.68
CA GLY A 413 -7.96 -15.82 -33.96
C GLY A 413 -8.77 -17.08 -34.30
N HIS A 414 -9.82 -17.39 -33.54
CA HIS A 414 -10.85 -18.36 -33.92
C HIS A 414 -12.22 -17.67 -33.92
N GLU A 415 -12.37 -16.65 -34.76
CA GLU A 415 -13.66 -16.43 -35.41
C GLU A 415 -13.71 -17.44 -36.55
N GLU A 416 -14.31 -18.61 -36.27
CA GLU A 416 -14.54 -19.65 -37.27
C GLU A 416 -15.52 -19.12 -38.33
N SER A 417 -15.01 -19.18 -39.56
CA SER A 417 -15.69 -19.26 -40.86
C SER A 417 -16.90 -20.16 -40.91
#